data_AF-A0A1I3G774-F1
#
_entry.id   AF-A0A1I3G774-F1
#
_cell.length_a   1.000
_cell.length_b   1.000
_cell.length_c   1.000
_cell.angle_alpha   90.00
_cell.angle_beta   90.00
_cell.angle_gamma   90.00
#
_symmetry.space_group_name_H-M   'P 1'
#
loop_
_entity.id
_entity.type
_entity.pdbx_description
1 polymer ?
#
loop_
_entity_poly.entity_id
_entity_poly.type
_entity_poly.pdbx_seq_one_letter_code
_entity_poly.pdbx_strand_id
1 'polypeptide(L)'
;MPRRHRSHSTEFKRQVVAEYHAGETLHALSRRHDLSRNLVRVWVEKAETGAFDDEEVAAELLSGYEARIAALERLVGRQALEIDFL
;
A
#
# COMPACT_ATOMS: atom_id res chain seq x y z
N MET A 1 -5.07 23.13 -8.50
CA MET A 1 -4.98 21.69 -8.82
C MET A 1 -4.00 21.06 -7.83
N PRO A 2 -4.41 20.14 -6.93
CA PRO A 2 -3.46 19.45 -6.07
C PRO A 2 -2.50 18.63 -6.94
N ARG A 3 -1.19 18.72 -6.69
CA ARG A 3 -0.19 17.90 -7.39
C ARG A 3 -0.44 16.45 -7.02
N ARG A 4 -0.94 15.66 -7.97
CA ARG A 4 -1.11 14.21 -7.81
C ARG A 4 0.28 13.60 -7.62
N HIS A 5 0.60 13.20 -6.39
CA HIS A 5 1.83 12.47 -6.13
C HIS A 5 1.83 11.16 -6.93
N ARG A 6 2.94 10.85 -7.59
CA ARG A 6 3.15 9.54 -8.21
C ARG A 6 3.23 8.52 -7.08
N SER A 7 2.27 7.60 -7.04
CA SER A 7 2.32 6.43 -6.17
C SER A 7 2.84 5.24 -6.96
N HIS A 8 3.78 4.50 -6.36
CA HIS A 8 4.31 3.25 -6.92
C HIS A 8 3.79 2.06 -6.11
N SER A 9 3.53 0.93 -6.77
CA SER A 9 3.12 -0.30 -6.09
C SER A 9 4.22 -0.82 -5.16
N THR A 10 3.84 -1.50 -4.09
CA THR A 10 4.81 -2.09 -3.14
C THR A 10 5.73 -3.11 -3.82
N GLU A 11 5.20 -3.90 -4.75
CA GLU A 11 5.98 -4.81 -5.60
C GLU A 11 7.09 -4.09 -6.36
N PHE A 12 6.78 -2.95 -7.00
CA PHE A 12 7.78 -2.16 -7.71
C PHE A 12 8.84 -1.59 -6.77
N LYS A 13 8.44 -1.11 -5.59
CA LYS A 13 9.40 -0.65 -4.57
C LYS A 13 10.35 -1.78 -4.16
N ARG A 14 9.82 -3.00 -3.90
CA ARG A 14 10.60 -4.20 -3.55
C ARG A 14 11.57 -4.59 -4.67
N GLN A 15 11.14 -4.54 -5.93
CA GLN A 15 12.01 -4.81 -7.07
C GLN A 15 13.22 -3.85 -7.11
N VAL A 16 12.98 -2.54 -7.01
CA VAL A 16 14.04 -1.54 -7.05
C VAL A 16 15.04 -1.71 -5.90
N VAL A 17 14.55 -2.05 -4.71
CA VAL A 17 15.39 -2.34 -3.54
C VAL A 17 16.21 -3.62 -3.74
N ALA A 18 15.61 -4.68 -4.28
CA ALA A 18 16.33 -5.93 -4.57
C ALA A 18 17.47 -5.72 -5.57
N GLU A 19 17.24 -4.92 -6.62
CA GLU A 19 18.27 -4.58 -7.60
C GLU A 19 19.41 -3.76 -6.97
N TYR A 20 19.09 -2.82 -6.07
CA TYR A 20 20.10 -2.08 -5.30
C TYR A 20 20.97 -3.03 -4.45
N HIS A 21 20.35 -3.96 -3.72
CA HIS A 21 21.09 -4.96 -2.93
C HIS A 21 21.90 -5.94 -3.80
N ALA A 22 21.47 -6.19 -5.04
CA ALA A 22 22.23 -6.94 -6.04
C ALA A 22 23.48 -6.19 -6.57
N GLY A 23 23.71 -4.95 -6.12
CA GLY A 23 24.90 -4.16 -6.43
C GLY A 23 24.67 -3.07 -7.49
N GLU A 24 23.43 -2.85 -7.93
CA GLU A 24 23.15 -1.75 -8.86
C GLU A 24 23.36 -0.38 -8.23
N THR A 25 23.80 0.57 -9.06
CA THR A 25 24.06 1.93 -8.57
C THR A 25 22.78 2.74 -8.49
N LEU A 26 22.70 3.67 -7.52
CA LEU A 26 21.61 4.64 -7.44
C LEU A 26 21.42 5.42 -8.75
N HIS A 27 22.50 5.70 -9.49
CA HIS A 27 22.42 6.39 -10.78
C HIS A 27 21.74 5.52 -11.86
N ALA A 28 22.14 4.26 -11.97
CA ALA A 28 21.54 3.32 -12.93
C ALA A 28 20.04 3.13 -12.64
N LEU A 29 19.67 2.90 -11.37
CA LEU A 29 18.28 2.76 -10.94
C LEU A 29 17.46 4.03 -11.21
N SER A 30 18.01 5.20 -10.88
CA SER A 30 17.37 6.49 -11.13
C SER A 30 17.08 6.71 -12.61
N ARG A 31 18.03 6.40 -13.49
CA ARG A 31 17.85 6.53 -14.95
C ARG A 31 16.89 5.50 -15.52
N ARG A 32 16.97 4.24 -15.10
CA ARG A 32 16.14 3.14 -15.65
C ARG A 32 14.68 3.29 -15.28
N HIS A 33 14.40 3.77 -14.07
CA HIS A 33 13.04 3.81 -13.52
C HIS A 33 12.43 5.22 -13.45
N ASP A 34 13.14 6.25 -13.95
CA ASP A 34 12.71 7.65 -13.85
C ASP A 34 12.42 8.06 -12.38
N LEU A 35 13.30 7.63 -11.47
CA LEU A 35 13.18 7.87 -10.04
C LEU A 35 14.25 8.84 -9.57
N SER A 36 13.94 9.63 -8.54
CA SER A 36 15.00 10.38 -7.86
C SER A 36 15.87 9.43 -7.04
N ARG A 37 17.19 9.66 -7.01
CA ARG A 37 18.12 8.90 -6.17
C ARG A 37 17.75 8.92 -4.69
N ASN A 38 17.14 10.01 -4.22
CA ASN A 38 16.67 10.13 -2.84
C ASN A 38 15.49 9.18 -2.57
N LEU A 39 14.56 9.06 -3.51
CA LEU A 39 13.43 8.14 -3.39
C LEU A 39 13.88 6.68 -3.27
N VAL A 40 14.90 6.29 -4.05
CA VAL A 40 15.51 4.95 -3.95
C VAL A 40 16.11 4.72 -2.56
N ARG A 41 16.85 5.70 -1.99
CA ARG A 41 17.39 5.57 -0.63
C ARG A 41 16.31 5.39 0.42
N VAL A 42 15.25 6.20 0.36
CA VAL A 42 14.11 6.09 1.28
C VAL A 42 13.47 4.70 1.18
N TRP A 43 13.38 4.13 -0.03
CA TRP A 43 12.83 2.79 -0.20
C TRP A 43 13.73 1.70 0.38
N VAL A 44 15.05 1.82 0.23
CA VAL A 44 16.01 0.89 0.85
C VAL A 44 15.90 0.94 2.37
N GLU A 45 15.90 2.14 2.97
CA GLU A 45 15.73 2.32 4.42
C GLU A 45 14.38 1.75 4.92
N LYS A 46 13.29 2.00 4.18
CA LYS A 46 11.98 1.42 4.50
C LYS A 46 11.97 -0.11 4.41
N ALA A 47 12.68 -0.70 3.47
CA ALA A 47 12.77 -2.15 3.35
C ALA A 47 13.61 -2.76 4.48
N GLU A 48 14.73 -2.13 4.86
CA GLU A 48 15.58 -2.57 5.98
C GLU A 48 14.85 -2.54 7.33
N THR A 49 13.89 -1.61 7.48
CA THR A 49 13.04 -1.49 8.67
C THR A 49 11.76 -2.31 8.62
N GLY A 50 11.51 -3.04 7.53
CA GLY A 50 10.28 -3.84 7.34
C GLY A 50 9.02 -3.03 7.05
N ALA A 51 9.12 -1.72 6.87
CA ALA A 51 7.97 -0.82 6.75
C ALA A 51 7.10 -1.06 5.49
N PHE A 52 7.61 -1.78 4.48
CA PHE A 52 6.79 -2.20 3.34
C PHE A 52 5.82 -3.32 3.68
N ASP A 53 6.20 -4.21 4.60
CA ASP A 53 5.36 -5.32 5.02
C ASP A 53 4.27 -4.81 5.98
N ASP A 54 4.61 -3.85 6.84
CA ASP A 54 3.63 -3.14 7.69
C ASP A 54 2.56 -2.41 6.87
N GLU A 55 2.95 -1.75 5.77
CA GLU A 55 2.01 -1.08 4.85
C GLU A 55 1.05 -2.10 4.19
N GLU A 56 1.53 -3.30 3.85
CA GLU A 56 0.71 -4.36 3.22
C GLU A 56 -0.25 -5.01 4.24
N VAL A 57 0.23 -5.34 5.43
CA VAL A 57 -0.58 -5.88 6.52
C VAL A 57 -1.68 -4.90 6.94
N ALA A 58 -1.35 -3.60 7.03
CA ALA A 58 -2.34 -2.57 7.34
C ALA A 58 -3.42 -2.46 6.27
N ALA A 59 -3.06 -2.55 4.98
CA ALA A 59 -4.02 -2.51 3.88
C ALA A 59 -4.94 -3.73 3.87
N GLU A 60 -4.41 -4.93 4.11
CA GLU A 60 -5.21 -6.15 4.22
C GLU A 60 -6.19 -6.08 5.41
N LEU A 61 -5.69 -5.64 6.57
CA LEU A 61 -6.52 -5.49 7.77
C LEU A 61 -7.65 -4.47 7.55
N LEU A 62 -7.36 -3.34 6.90
CA LEU A 62 -8.37 -2.33 6.56
C LEU A 62 -9.45 -2.90 5.65
N SER A 63 -9.06 -3.61 4.58
CA SER A 63 -10.01 -4.28 3.67
C SER A 63 -10.89 -5.30 4.41
N GLY A 64 -10.30 -6.07 5.33
CA GLY A 64 -11.04 -6.98 6.21
C GLY A 64 -12.08 -6.26 7.08
N TYR A 65 -11.72 -5.11 7.65
CA TYR A 65 -12.66 -4.30 8.42
C TYR A 65 -13.78 -3.72 7.55
N GLU A 66 -13.48 -3.22 6.35
CA GLU A 66 -14.49 -2.70 5.41
C GLU A 66 -15.50 -3.78 5.02
N ALA A 67 -15.04 -5.00 4.74
CA ALA A 67 -15.91 -6.13 4.43
C ALA A 67 -16.81 -6.50 5.63
N ARG A 68 -16.27 -6.45 6.84
CA ARG A 68 -17.02 -6.71 8.07
C ARG A 68 -18.07 -5.64 8.33
N ILE A 69 -17.73 -4.37 8.13
CA ILE A 69 -18.66 -3.23 8.25
C ILE A 69 -19.81 -3.41 7.26
N ALA A 70 -19.51 -3.64 5.98
CA ALA A 70 -20.55 -3.84 4.96
C ALA A 70 -21.47 -5.04 5.25
N ALA A 71 -20.94 -6.12 5.84
CA ALA A 71 -21.76 -7.26 6.25
C ALA A 71 -22.71 -6.91 7.41
N LEU A 72 -22.22 -6.16 8.39
CA LEU A 72 -23.01 -5.69 9.53
C LEU A 72 -24.07 -4.68 9.11
N GLU A 73 -23.74 -3.73 8.24
CA GLU A 73 -24.69 -2.76 7.70
C GLU A 73 -25.85 -3.44 6.97
N ARG A 74 -25.58 -4.51 6.20
CA ARG A 74 -26.64 -5.31 5.56
C ARG A 74 -27.52 -6.05 6.56
N LEU A 75 -26.96 -6.55 7.66
CA LEU A 75 -27.73 -7.21 8.72
C LEU A 75 -28.63 -6.22 9.44
N VAL A 76 -28.09 -5.06 9.82
CA VAL A 76 -28.85 -3.97 10.44
C VAL A 76 -29.99 -3.52 9.52
N GLY A 77 -29.73 -3.36 8.23
CA GLY A 77 -30.77 -3.02 7.25
C GLY A 77 -31.90 -4.06 7.18
N ARG A 78 -31.58 -5.36 7.24
CA ARG A 78 -32.60 -6.41 7.31
C ARG A 78 -33.42 -6.36 8.59
N GLN A 79 -32.75 -6.17 9.73
CA GLN A 79 -33.42 -6.08 11.03
C GLN A 79 -34.35 -4.87 11.11
N ALA A 80 -33.95 -3.72 10.56
CA ALA A 80 -34.79 -2.53 10.51
C ALA A 80 -36.11 -2.80 9.77
N LEU A 81 -36.02 -3.47 8.61
CA LEU A 81 -37.21 -3.85 7.84
C LEU A 81 -38.11 -4.86 8.57
N GLU A 82 -37.52 -5.78 9.34
CA GLU A 82 -38.28 -6.75 10.14
C GLU A 82 -39.00 -6.06 11.31
N ILE A 83 -38.35 -5.11 11.98
CA ILE A 83 -38.95 -4.29 13.04
C ILE A 83 -40.08 -3.42 12.49
N ASP A 84 -39.89 -2.78 11.34
CA ASP A 84 -40.90 -1.93 10.71
C ASP A 84 -42.17 -2.71 10.28
N PHE A 85 -42.08 -4.05 10.20
CA PHE A 85 -43.19 -4.93 9.84
C PHE A 85 -43.97 -5.47 11.06
N LEU A 86 -43.47 -5.27 12.28
CA LEU A 86 -44.06 -5.72 13.54
C LEU A 86 -44.85 -4.61 14.25
#